data_AF-A0A747RAB0-F1
#
_entry.id   AF-A0A747RAB0-F1
#
_cell.length_a   1.000
_cell.length_b   1.000
_cell.length_c   1.000
_cell.angle_alpha   90.00
_cell.angle_beta   90.00
_cell.angle_gamma   90.00
#
_symmetry.space_group_name_H-M   'P 1'
#
loop_
_entity.id
_entity.type
_entity.pdbx_description
1 polymer ?
#
loop_
_entity_poly.entity_id
_entity_poly.type
_entity_poly.pdbx_seq_one_letter_code
_entity_poly.pdbx_strand_id
1 'polypeptide(L)' 'GGVIHFRGAIVEPLCDISTHAENIDLTCLREGKKQMHRIDLRQASGLPQDIQSIATVRLHYLDAQKSLAVMNIEYR' A
#
# COMPACT_ATOMS: atom_id res chain seq x y z
N GLY A 1 16.56 -20.84 -40.58
CA GLY A 1 15.52 -20.73 -39.54
C GLY A 1 16.13 -20.02 -38.34
N GLY A 2 15.47 -18.98 -37.84
CA GLY A 2 15.94 -18.22 -36.67
C GLY A 2 15.19 -18.64 -35.41
N VAL A 3 15.87 -18.60 -34.26
CA VAL A 3 15.30 -18.92 -32.95
C VAL A 3 14.89 -17.63 -32.26
N ILE A 4 13.66 -17.60 -31.72
CA ILE A 4 13.15 -16.51 -30.90
C ILE A 4 13.17 -16.98 -29.44
N HIS A 5 13.78 -16.17 -28.57
CA HIS A 5 13.76 -16.40 -27.13
C HIS A 5 12.84 -15.37 -26.46
N PHE A 6 11.92 -15.86 -25.64
CA PHE A 6 11.07 -15.03 -24.79
C PHE A 6 11.65 -15.00 -23.38
N ARG A 7 11.68 -13.82 -22.76
CA ARG A 7 12.07 -13.61 -21.36
C ARG A 7 11.02 -12.76 -20.68
N GLY A 8 10.69 -13.11 -19.45
CA GLY A 8 9.75 -12.38 -18.60
C GLY A 8 9.84 -12.86 -17.16
N ALA A 9 9.20 -12.13 -16.25
CA ALA A 9 9.06 -12.49 -14.85
C ALA A 9 7.63 -12.19 -14.40
N ILE A 10 7.11 -13.00 -13.49
CA ILE A 10 5.86 -12.73 -12.77
C ILE A 10 6.26 -12.06 -11.46
N VAL A 11 5.83 -10.81 -11.27
CA VAL A 11 6.12 -10.02 -10.07
C VAL A 11 4.87 -9.93 -9.19
N GLU A 12 5.07 -9.67 -7.90
CA GLU A 12 3.96 -9.45 -6.98
C GLU A 12 3.19 -8.17 -7.38
N PRO A 13 1.85 -8.20 -7.33
CA PRO A 13 1.05 -7.03 -7.65
C PRO A 13 1.17 -5.96 -6.56
N LEU A 14 0.75 -4.74 -6.91
CA LEU A 14 0.56 -3.67 -5.93
C LEU A 14 -0.46 -4.08 -4.86
N CYS A 15 -0.45 -3.39 -3.72
CA CYS A 15 -1.42 -3.64 -2.67
C CYS A 15 -2.82 -3.18 -3.08
N ASP A 16 -3.83 -3.97 -2.74
CA ASP A 16 -5.23 -3.58 -2.82
C ASP A 16 -5.56 -2.61 -1.68
N ILE A 17 -6.22 -1.49 -1.99
CA ILE A 17 -6.54 -0.43 -1.02
C ILE A 17 -8.06 -0.34 -0.89
N SER A 18 -8.59 -0.48 0.33
CA SER A 18 -9.98 -0.22 0.64
C SER A 18 -10.12 0.86 1.70
N THR A 19 -10.82 1.93 1.34
CA THR A 19 -11.05 3.10 2.21
C THR A 19 -12.40 2.98 2.90
N HIS A 20 -12.42 3.15 4.23
CA HIS A 20 -13.62 3.28 5.03
C HIS A 20 -13.66 4.66 5.71
N ALA A 21 -14.74 4.95 6.43
CA ALA A 21 -14.93 6.27 7.07
C ALA A 21 -13.85 6.61 8.12
N GLU A 22 -13.35 5.61 8.86
CA GLU A 22 -12.39 5.85 9.96
C GLU A 22 -11.05 5.14 9.76
N ASN A 23 -10.97 4.22 8.79
CA ASN A 23 -9.78 3.44 8.56
C ASN A 23 -9.56 3.13 7.08
N ILE A 24 -8.33 2.77 6.75
CA ILE A 24 -7.91 2.32 5.43
C ILE A 24 -7.28 0.95 5.60
N ASP A 25 -7.73 -0.03 4.82
CA ASP A 25 -7.08 -1.32 4.74
C ASP A 25 -6.21 -1.40 3.49
N LEU A 26 -4.99 -1.86 3.68
CA LEU A 26 -4.07 -2.24 2.64
C LEU A 26 -3.86 -3.74 2.68
N THR A 27 -4.20 -4.42 1.59
CA THR A 27 -3.96 -5.85 1.42
C THR A 27 -2.85 -6.04 0.39
N CYS A 28 -1.67 -6.43 0.86
CA CYS A 28 -0.51 -6.66 0.02
C CYS A 28 -0.28 -8.16 -0.17
N LEU A 29 0.13 -8.59 -1.36
CA LEU A 29 0.67 -9.93 -1.56
C LEU A 29 2.18 -9.87 -1.35
N ARG A 30 2.67 -10.60 -0.34
CA ARG A 30 4.10 -10.66 -0.03
C ARG A 30 4.52 -12.09 0.23
N GLU A 31 5.58 -12.52 -0.45
CA GLU A 31 6.05 -13.91 -0.45
C GLU A 31 4.90 -14.91 -0.75
N GLY A 32 3.99 -14.51 -1.65
CA GLY A 32 2.80 -15.30 -2.00
C GLY A 32 1.71 -15.37 -0.92
N LYS A 33 1.80 -14.60 0.17
CA LYS A 33 0.79 -14.53 1.23
C LYS A 33 0.12 -13.16 1.26
N LYS A 34 -1.21 -13.15 1.48
CA LYS A 34 -1.94 -11.89 1.68
C LYS A 34 -1.69 -11.38 3.09
N GLN A 35 -1.10 -10.20 3.21
CA GLN A 35 -0.95 -9.47 4.46
C GLN A 35 -1.91 -8.28 4.45
N MET A 36 -2.77 -8.20 5.46
CA MET A 36 -3.71 -7.08 5.62
C MET A 36 -3.21 -6.14 6.71
N HIS A 37 -3.16 -4.86 6.39
CA HIS A 37 -2.72 -3.80 7.28
C HIS A 37 -3.80 -2.73 7.37
N ARG A 38 -4.25 -2.44 8.59
CA ARG A 38 -5.27 -1.43 8.85
C ARG A 38 -4.60 -0.16 9.39
N ILE A 39 -4.90 0.96 8.77
CA ILE A 39 -4.50 2.30 9.21
C ILE A 39 -5.73 2.97 9.80
N ASP A 40 -5.68 3.30 11.08
CA ASP A 40 -6.70 4.15 11.71
C ASP A 40 -6.36 5.62 11.42
N LEU A 41 -7.27 6.32 10.74
CA LEU A 41 -7.09 7.72 10.38
C LEU A 41 -7.06 8.61 11.63
N ARG A 42 -7.86 8.30 12.65
CA ARG A 42 -7.93 9.10 13.89
C ARG A 42 -6.65 8.99 14.71
N GLN A 43 -5.98 7.84 14.65
CA GLN A 43 -4.77 7.55 15.40
C GLN A 43 -3.48 7.71 14.60
N ALA A 44 -3.53 8.25 13.37
CA ALA A 44 -2.46 8.30 12.38
C ALA A 44 -1.11 8.81 12.91
N SER A 45 -0.39 7.93 13.61
CA SER A 45 0.90 8.14 14.27
C SER A 45 1.99 7.27 13.66
N GLY A 46 1.62 6.41 12.69
CA GLY A 46 2.57 5.62 11.91
C GLY A 46 1.90 4.45 11.24
N LEU A 47 2.47 4.01 10.12
CA LEU A 47 2.08 2.77 9.48
C LEU A 47 2.74 1.57 10.16
N PRO A 48 2.12 0.38 10.09
CA PRO A 48 2.78 -0.85 10.49
C PRO A 48 4.15 -0.99 9.81
N GLN A 49 5.19 -1.30 10.58
CA GLN A 49 6.57 -1.42 10.07
C GLN A 49 6.69 -2.37 8.88
N ASP A 50 5.83 -3.40 8.82
CA ASP A 50 5.87 -4.42 7.78
C ASP A 50 5.57 -3.84 6.38
N ILE A 51 4.64 -2.86 6.29
CA ILE A 51 4.37 -2.14 5.03
C ILE A 51 5.57 -1.31 4.58
N GLN A 52 6.33 -0.72 5.51
CA GLN A 52 7.43 0.20 5.17
C GLN A 52 8.54 -0.46 4.34
N SER A 53 8.61 -1.78 4.37
CA SER A 53 9.56 -2.57 3.57
C SER A 53 9.11 -2.80 2.12
N ILE A 54 7.83 -2.61 1.80
CA ILE A 54 7.24 -2.77 0.46
C ILE A 54 6.91 -1.41 -0.15
N ALA A 55 6.35 -0.50 0.66
CA ALA A 55 5.94 0.81 0.21
C ALA A 55 6.11 1.86 1.32
N THR A 56 6.48 3.07 0.93
CA THR A 56 6.45 4.24 1.80
C THR A 56 5.07 4.86 1.71
N VAL A 57 4.33 4.88 2.82
CA VAL A 57 3.01 5.51 2.86
C VAL A 57 3.09 6.81 3.66
N ARG A 58 2.53 7.89 3.11
CA ARG A 58 2.50 9.22 3.72
C ARG A 58 1.06 9.72 3.73
N LEU A 59 0.56 10.06 4.91
CA LEU A 59 -0.78 10.63 5.08
C LEU A 59 -0.65 12.13 5.36
N HIS A 60 -1.33 12.94 4.56
CA HIS A 60 -1.35 14.39 4.70
C HIS A 60 -2.79 14.88 4.86
N TYR A 61 -3.13 15.45 6.01
CA TYR A 61 -4.44 16.06 6.24
C TYR A 61 -4.51 17.44 5.59
N LEU A 62 -5.60 17.69 4.85
CA LEU A 62 -5.84 18.94 4.14
C LEU A 62 -6.61 19.96 4.99
N ASP A 63 -7.21 19.54 6.09
CA ASP A 63 -7.95 20.41 7.00
C ASP A 63 -7.56 20.17 8.47
N ALA A 64 -7.79 21.19 9.31
CA ALA A 64 -7.50 21.14 10.73
C ALA A 64 -8.43 20.21 11.52
N GLN A 65 -9.61 19.88 10.96
CA GLN A 65 -10.59 18.96 11.54
C GLN A 65 -10.24 17.49 11.28
N LYS A 66 -9.18 17.22 10.49
CA LYS A 66 -8.75 15.91 9.99
C LYS A 66 -9.85 15.13 9.24
N SER A 67 -10.73 15.85 8.53
CA SER A 67 -11.84 15.24 7.78
C SER A 67 -11.47 14.84 6.34
N LEU A 68 -10.47 15.51 5.77
CA LEU A 68 -9.96 15.27 4.43
C LEU A 68 -8.45 15.03 4.47
N ALA A 69 -8.00 13.99 3.78
CA ALA A 69 -6.59 13.63 3.69
C ALA A 69 -6.20 13.11 2.31
N VAL A 70 -4.94 13.30 1.96
CA VAL A 70 -4.27 12.69 0.81
C VAL A 70 -3.31 11.63 1.33
N MET A 71 -3.46 10.41 0.83
CA MET A 71 -2.55 9.30 1.13
C MET A 71 -1.68 9.01 -0.09
N ASN A 72 -0.38 9.24 0.03
CA ASN A 72 0.61 8.91 -1.00
C ASN A 72 1.25 7.57 -0.66
N ILE A 73 1.25 6.64 -1.62
CA ILE A 73 1.85 5.31 -1.49
C ILE A 73 2.92 5.19 -2.57
N GLU A 74 4.18 5.15 -2.16
CA GLU A 74 5.36 5.00 -3.02
C GLU A 74 5.91 3.58 -2.87
N TYR A 75 5.75 2.74 -3.89
CA TYR A 75 6.28 1.37 -3.92
C TYR A 75 7.80 1.38 -4.18
N ARG A 76 8.52 0.44 -3.57
CA ARG A 76 9.98 0.26 -3.74
C ARG A 76 10.33 -0.80 -4.77
#